data_AF-A0A4Y2M7K2-F1
#
_entry.id   AF-A0A4Y2M7K2-F1
#
_cell.length_a   1.000
_cell.length_b   1.000
_cell.length_c   1.000
_cell.angle_alpha   90.00
_cell.angle_beta   90.00
_cell.angle_gamma   90.00
#
_symmetry.space_group_name_H-M   'P 1'
#
loop_
_entity.id
_entity.type
_entity.pdbx_description
1 polymer ?
#
loop_
_entity_poly.entity_id
_entity_poly.type
_entity_poly.pdbx_seq_one_letter_code
_entity_poly.pdbx_strand_id
1 'polypeptide(L)'
;MKRLIDEVKGKVKRKIDEVKEKVQMKIEDVKSEVKGKFEEVEHKVQGKIGDIERRLSELEDRTFSFSASPEFMHPRPTIKSLTFDGQTSWTVFKTQFDVLSSTNGWTDFVKASQLVASLRGSAAEVLPSNSI
;
A
#
# COMPACT_ATOMS: atom_id res chain seq x y z
N MET A 1 13.96 -23.42 70.67
CA MET A 1 13.36 -23.73 69.35
C MET A 1 12.44 -22.62 68.83
N LYS A 2 11.42 -22.18 69.59
CA LYS A 2 10.43 -21.15 69.17
C LYS A 2 11.05 -19.81 68.70
N ARG A 3 12.02 -19.27 69.44
CA ARG A 3 12.74 -18.02 69.09
C ARG A 3 13.44 -18.06 67.71
N LEU A 4 14.03 -19.20 67.34
CA LEU A 4 14.70 -19.36 66.05
C LEU A 4 13.69 -19.40 64.89
N ILE A 5 12.53 -20.01 65.11
CA ILE A 5 11.44 -20.06 64.12
C ILE A 5 10.93 -18.64 63.86
N ASP A 6 10.71 -17.84 64.90
CA ASP A 6 10.25 -16.45 64.76
C ASP A 6 11.27 -15.57 64.04
N GLU A 7 12.57 -15.75 64.32
CA GLU A 7 13.66 -15.04 63.64
C GLU A 7 13.72 -15.39 62.15
N VAL A 8 13.65 -16.68 61.81
CA VAL A 8 13.62 -17.15 60.42
C VAL A 8 12.39 -16.60 59.69
N LYS A 9 11.23 -16.63 60.33
CA LYS A 9 9.97 -16.10 59.76
C LYS A 9 10.08 -14.59 59.49
N GLY A 10 10.69 -13.84 60.39
CA GLY A 10 10.95 -12.41 60.21
C GLY A 10 11.94 -12.12 59.07
N LYS A 11 13.01 -12.92 58.93
CA LYS A 11 13.97 -12.82 57.83
C LYS A 11 13.32 -13.14 56.48
N VAL A 12 12.49 -14.18 56.41
CA VAL A 12 11.75 -14.57 55.20
C VAL A 12 10.79 -13.45 54.78
N LYS A 13 10.02 -12.90 55.73
CA LYS A 13 9.08 -11.81 55.43
C LYS A 13 9.80 -10.58 54.84
N ARG A 14 10.90 -10.15 55.45
CA ARG A 14 11.72 -9.05 54.91
C ARG A 14 12.23 -9.31 53.50
N LYS A 15 12.72 -10.53 53.20
CA LYS A 15 13.16 -10.88 51.85
C LYS A 15 12.01 -10.85 50.83
N ILE A 16 10.82 -11.30 51.23
CA ILE A 16 9.63 -11.24 50.37
C ILE A 16 9.28 -9.78 50.06
N ASP A 17 9.27 -8.92 51.07
CA ASP A 17 8.97 -7.49 50.90
C ASP A 17 10.03 -6.81 49.99
N GLU A 18 11.32 -7.11 50.19
CA GLU A 18 12.40 -6.57 49.34
C GLU A 18 12.29 -7.04 47.88
N VAL A 19 11.98 -8.32 47.66
CA VAL A 19 11.77 -8.85 46.31
C VAL A 19 10.54 -8.21 45.66
N LYS A 20 9.46 -7.99 46.42
CA LYS A 20 8.24 -7.36 45.92
C LYS A 20 8.52 -5.93 45.43
N GLU A 21 9.25 -5.14 46.23
CA GLU A 21 9.65 -3.77 45.84
C GLU A 21 10.53 -3.78 44.59
N LYS A 22 11.54 -4.66 44.52
CA LYS A 22 12.39 -4.80 43.33
C LYS A 22 11.61 -5.16 42.07
N VAL A 23 10.61 -6.04 42.19
CA VAL A 23 9.74 -6.43 41.07
C VAL A 23 8.86 -5.26 40.64
N GLN A 24 8.27 -4.51 41.57
CA GLN A 24 7.48 -3.33 41.24
C GLN A 24 8.30 -2.26 40.51
N MET A 25 9.52 -1.99 40.98
CA MET A 25 10.40 -1.03 40.34
C MET A 25 10.76 -1.45 38.90
N LYS A 26 11.10 -2.73 38.69
CA LYS A 26 11.36 -3.25 37.34
C LYS A 26 10.15 -3.16 36.40
N ILE A 27 8.94 -3.36 36.93
CA ILE A 27 7.72 -3.27 36.13
C ILE A 27 7.50 -1.82 35.67
N GLU A 28 7.66 -0.84 36.55
CA GLU A 28 7.55 0.57 36.17
C GLU A 28 8.67 1.02 35.22
N ASP A 29 9.91 0.56 35.43
CA ASP A 29 11.03 0.84 34.52
C ASP A 29 10.73 0.32 33.10
N VAL A 30 10.34 -0.96 32.97
CA VAL A 30 9.99 -1.57 31.68
C VAL A 30 8.81 -0.85 31.03
N LYS A 31 7.80 -0.49 31.81
CA LYS A 31 6.63 0.25 31.30
C LYS A 31 7.03 1.63 30.76
N SER A 32 7.93 2.33 31.44
CA SER A 32 8.45 3.62 30.97
C SER A 32 9.28 3.47 29.69
N GLU A 33 10.13 2.44 29.59
CA GLU A 33 10.95 2.17 28.42
C GLU A 33 10.09 1.81 27.19
N VAL A 34 9.09 0.96 27.39
CA VAL A 34 8.14 0.58 26.33
C VAL A 34 7.34 1.81 25.86
N LYS A 35 6.88 2.67 26.76
CA LYS A 35 6.18 3.91 26.40
C LYS A 35 7.07 4.83 25.56
N GLY A 36 8.31 5.05 25.97
CA GLY A 36 9.27 5.89 25.23
C GLY A 36 9.57 5.35 23.83
N LYS A 37 9.78 4.03 23.70
CA LYS A 37 9.97 3.38 22.39
C LYS A 37 8.74 3.54 21.48
N PHE A 38 7.54 3.49 22.05
CA PHE A 38 6.31 3.67 21.29
C PHE A 38 6.18 5.11 20.76
N GLU A 39 6.44 6.11 21.61
CA GLU A 39 6.44 7.54 21.24
C GLU A 39 7.47 7.84 20.13
N GLU A 40 8.69 7.26 20.22
CA GLU A 40 9.72 7.42 19.18
C GLU A 40 9.27 6.84 17.83
N VAL A 41 8.66 5.66 17.85
CA VAL A 41 8.13 5.02 16.63
C VAL A 41 7.00 5.86 16.03
N GLU A 42 6.09 6.38 16.87
CA GLU A 42 5.00 7.24 16.42
C GLU A 42 5.52 8.49 15.70
N HIS A 43 6.46 9.21 16.32
CA HIS A 43 7.10 10.39 15.71
C HIS A 43 7.80 10.06 14.38
N LYS A 44 8.51 8.93 14.31
CA LYS A 44 9.20 8.50 13.09
C LYS A 44 8.23 8.16 11.96
N VAL A 45 7.10 7.54 12.28
CA VAL A 45 6.04 7.22 11.31
C VAL A 45 5.38 8.50 10.83
N GLN A 46 5.00 9.40 11.73
CA GLN A 46 4.42 10.70 11.37
C GLN A 46 5.35 11.52 10.47
N GLY A 47 6.65 11.59 10.78
CA GLY A 47 7.62 12.30 9.94
C GLY A 47 7.73 11.71 8.53
N LYS A 48 7.77 10.37 8.41
CA LYS A 48 7.79 9.69 7.11
C LYS A 48 6.51 9.93 6.29
N ILE A 49 5.36 9.95 6.94
CA ILE A 49 4.07 10.26 6.28
C ILE A 49 4.10 11.68 5.73
N GLY A 50 4.51 12.67 6.55
CA GLY A 50 4.61 14.06 6.09
C GLY A 50 5.58 14.24 4.91
N ASP A 51 6.70 13.52 4.91
CA ASP A 51 7.63 13.53 3.77
C ASP A 51 7.03 12.93 2.50
N ILE A 52 6.23 11.86 2.63
CA ILE A 52 5.53 11.24 1.50
C ILE A 52 4.44 12.17 0.98
N GLU A 53 3.63 12.77 1.85
CA GLU A 53 2.58 13.73 1.48
C GLU A 53 3.18 14.91 0.70
N ARG A 54 4.28 15.49 1.20
CA ARG A 54 5.01 16.57 0.51
C ARG A 54 5.49 16.17 -0.89
N ARG A 55 6.09 14.98 -1.01
CA ARG A 55 6.57 14.46 -2.30
C ARG A 55 5.43 14.17 -3.28
N LEU A 56 4.27 13.75 -2.75
CA LEU A 56 3.08 13.52 -3.56
C LEU A 56 2.55 14.84 -4.12
N SER A 57 2.45 15.89 -3.29
CA SER A 57 2.05 17.22 -3.75
C SER A 57 2.97 17.79 -4.82
N GLU A 58 4.29 17.67 -4.64
CA GLU A 58 5.27 18.13 -5.65
C GLU A 58 5.12 17.38 -6.99
N LEU A 59 4.81 16.07 -6.92
CA LEU A 59 4.58 15.27 -8.11
C LEU A 59 3.26 15.64 -8.80
N GLU A 60 2.19 15.87 -8.06
CA GLU A 60 0.88 16.31 -8.59
C GLU A 60 1.00 17.66 -9.31
N ASP A 61 1.64 18.66 -8.69
CA ASP A 61 1.87 19.99 -9.29
C ASP A 61 2.67 19.89 -10.60
N ARG A 62 3.73 19.08 -10.61
CA ARG A 62 4.54 18.85 -11.82
C ARG A 62 3.74 18.15 -12.91
N THR A 63 2.90 17.19 -12.56
CA THR A 63 2.10 16.44 -13.54
C THR A 63 1.03 17.35 -14.17
N PHE A 64 0.45 18.27 -13.40
CA PHE A 64 -0.49 19.27 -13.91
C PHE A 64 0.19 20.23 -14.90
N SER A 65 1.40 20.70 -14.57
CA SER A 65 2.19 21.58 -15.44
C SER A 65 2.55 20.97 -16.81
N PHE A 66 2.72 19.63 -16.88
CA PHE A 66 3.03 18.91 -18.11
C PHE A 66 1.85 18.87 -19.09
N SER A 67 0.61 18.80 -18.55
CA SER A 67 -0.61 18.83 -19.36
C SER A 67 -0.95 20.21 -19.92
N ALA A 68 -0.41 21.28 -19.31
CA ALA A 68 -0.63 22.66 -19.71
C ALA A 68 0.35 23.14 -20.80
N SER A 69 1.28 22.29 -21.27
CA SER A 69 2.19 22.64 -22.35
C SER A 69 1.42 22.76 -23.68
N PRO A 70 1.59 23.85 -24.47
CA PRO A 70 0.88 24.06 -25.74
C PRO A 70 1.07 22.93 -26.76
N GLU A 71 2.14 22.15 -26.66
CA GLU A 71 2.41 20.98 -27.51
C GLU A 71 1.42 19.82 -27.28
N PHE A 72 0.66 19.80 -26.18
CA PHE A 72 -0.39 18.81 -25.92
C PHE A 72 -1.81 19.33 -26.24
N MET A 73 -1.95 20.55 -26.77
CA MET A 73 -3.23 21.13 -27.25
C MET A 73 -3.62 20.60 -28.65
N HIS A 74 -2.92 19.60 -29.19
CA HIS A 74 -3.42 18.90 -30.37
C HIS A 74 -4.75 18.22 -30.02
N PRO A 75 -5.77 18.28 -30.89
CA PRO A 75 -6.98 17.50 -30.70
C PRO A 75 -6.57 16.04 -30.52
N ARG A 76 -6.68 15.55 -29.29
CA ARG A 76 -6.45 14.15 -28.97
C ARG A 76 -7.37 13.37 -29.90
N PRO A 77 -6.86 12.49 -30.79
CA PRO A 77 -7.71 11.77 -31.71
C PRO A 77 -8.81 11.10 -30.88
N THR A 78 -10.06 11.50 -31.10
CA THR A 78 -11.18 10.91 -30.38
C THR A 78 -11.21 9.45 -30.79
N ILE A 79 -10.75 8.57 -29.89
CA ILE A 79 -10.65 7.15 -30.13
C ILE A 79 -12.06 6.65 -30.45
N LYS A 80 -12.31 6.41 -31.74
CA LYS A 80 -13.46 5.62 -32.13
C LYS A 80 -13.20 4.24 -31.53
N SER A 81 -14.07 3.79 -30.63
CA SER A 81 -13.99 2.48 -29.98
C SER A 81 -13.84 1.40 -31.05
N LEU A 82 -12.66 0.77 -31.12
CA LEU A 82 -12.45 -0.37 -32.00
C LEU A 82 -13.37 -1.49 -31.50
N THR A 83 -14.34 -1.90 -32.31
CA THR A 83 -15.30 -2.93 -31.92
C THR A 83 -14.90 -4.23 -32.60
N PHE A 84 -14.75 -5.31 -31.83
CA PHE A 84 -14.56 -6.64 -32.37
C PHE A 84 -15.93 -7.32 -32.47
N ASP A 85 -16.47 -7.36 -33.68
CA ASP A 85 -17.78 -7.94 -34.04
C ASP A 85 -17.66 -9.29 -34.77
N GLY A 86 -16.43 -9.81 -34.90
CA GLY A 86 -16.12 -11.04 -35.62
C GLY A 86 -16.01 -10.89 -37.14
N GLN A 87 -16.17 -9.68 -37.69
CA GLN A 87 -16.05 -9.44 -39.14
C GLN A 87 -14.59 -9.34 -39.60
N THR A 88 -13.70 -8.87 -38.73
CA THR A 88 -12.24 -8.91 -38.92
C THR A 88 -11.61 -10.05 -38.12
N SER A 89 -10.54 -10.65 -38.63
CA SER A 89 -9.82 -11.70 -37.87
C SER A 89 -9.22 -11.14 -36.56
N TRP A 90 -9.16 -11.98 -35.52
CA TRP A 90 -8.61 -11.63 -34.21
C TRP A 90 -7.17 -11.11 -34.29
N THR A 91 -6.34 -11.67 -35.18
CA THR A 91 -4.94 -11.25 -35.37
C THR A 91 -4.83 -9.82 -35.91
N VAL A 92 -5.71 -9.46 -36.84
CA VAL A 92 -5.77 -8.09 -37.40
C VAL A 92 -6.26 -7.12 -36.33
N PHE A 93 -7.29 -7.48 -35.58
CA PHE A 93 -7.79 -6.69 -34.45
C PHE A 93 -6.71 -6.46 -33.39
N LYS A 94 -5.98 -7.50 -32.96
CA LYS A 94 -4.89 -7.39 -31.99
C LYS A 94 -3.76 -6.49 -32.46
N THR A 95 -3.38 -6.59 -33.73
CA THR A 95 -2.34 -5.72 -34.31
C THR A 95 -2.77 -4.25 -34.28
N GLN A 96 -4.02 -3.95 -34.65
CA GLN A 96 -4.56 -2.59 -34.59
C GLN A 96 -4.69 -2.08 -33.16
N PHE A 97 -5.13 -2.94 -32.24
CA PHE A 97 -5.24 -2.63 -30.81
C PHE A 97 -3.87 -2.31 -30.18
N ASP A 98 -2.83 -3.08 -30.52
CA ASP A 98 -1.47 -2.89 -30.00
C ASP A 98 -0.82 -1.61 -30.55
N VAL A 99 -1.04 -1.29 -31.83
CA VAL A 99 -0.62 -0.01 -32.43
C VAL A 99 -1.33 1.18 -31.75
N LEU A 100 -2.65 1.08 -31.54
CA LEU A 100 -3.44 2.14 -30.90
C LEU A 100 -3.05 2.34 -29.44
N SER A 101 -2.88 1.26 -28.68
CA SER A 101 -2.49 1.35 -27.27
C SER A 101 -1.09 1.93 -27.10
N SER A 102 -0.15 1.60 -27.98
CA SER A 102 1.20 2.15 -27.98
C SER A 102 1.22 3.63 -28.34
N THR A 103 0.48 4.02 -29.39
CA THR A 103 0.39 5.42 -29.84
C THR A 103 -0.26 6.31 -28.78
N ASN A 104 -1.21 5.76 -28.01
CA ASN A 104 -1.89 6.49 -26.95
C ASN A 104 -1.22 6.34 -25.57
N GLY A 105 -0.10 5.63 -25.46
CA GLY A 105 0.61 5.42 -24.20
C GLY A 105 -0.23 4.75 -23.11
N TRP A 106 -1.12 3.81 -23.49
CA TRP A 106 -1.98 3.14 -22.51
C TRP A 106 -1.17 2.27 -21.54
N THR A 107 -1.49 2.37 -20.26
CA THR A 107 -0.99 1.44 -19.25
C THR A 107 -1.66 0.07 -19.43
N ASP A 108 -1.06 -0.99 -18.89
CA ASP A 108 -1.59 -2.34 -19.06
C ASP A 108 -3.00 -2.49 -18.47
N PHE A 109 -3.30 -1.73 -17.42
CA PHE A 109 -4.66 -1.63 -16.87
C PHE A 109 -5.65 -1.05 -17.89
N VAL A 110 -5.31 0.06 -18.55
CA VAL A 110 -6.16 0.70 -19.56
C VAL A 110 -6.30 -0.19 -20.79
N LYS A 111 -5.23 -0.89 -21.21
CA LYS A 111 -5.29 -1.89 -22.29
C LYS A 111 -6.28 -3.00 -21.94
N ALA A 112 -6.25 -3.54 -20.73
CA ALA A 112 -7.16 -4.60 -20.32
C ALA A 112 -8.63 -4.13 -20.32
N SER A 113 -8.92 -2.97 -19.73
CA SER A 113 -10.29 -2.43 -19.71
C SER A 113 -10.82 -2.13 -21.10
N GLN A 114 -10.00 -1.54 -21.96
CA GLN A 114 -10.41 -1.22 -23.33
C GLN A 114 -10.58 -2.46 -24.20
N LEU A 115 -9.75 -3.49 -24.02
CA LEU A 115 -9.89 -4.77 -24.72
C LEU A 115 -11.23 -5.43 -24.39
N VAL A 116 -11.60 -5.44 -23.11
CA VAL A 116 -12.90 -5.96 -22.64
C VAL A 116 -14.06 -5.14 -23.20
N ALA A 117 -13.96 -3.80 -23.19
CA ALA A 117 -14.99 -2.93 -23.73
C ALA A 117 -15.15 -3.03 -25.26
N SER A 118 -14.08 -3.42 -25.97
CA SER A 118 -14.07 -3.63 -27.41
C SER A 118 -14.75 -4.94 -27.85
N LEU A 119 -14.92 -5.90 -26.95
CA LEU A 119 -15.61 -7.17 -27.23
C LEU A 119 -17.13 -6.99 -27.09
N ARG A 120 -17.89 -7.29 -28.15
CA ARG A 120 -19.36 -7.22 -28.14
C ARG A 120 -19.97 -8.50 -28.73
N GLY A 121 -21.10 -8.95 -28.20
CA GLY A 121 -21.78 -10.17 -28.68
C GLY A 121 -21.02 -11.47 -28.36
N SER A 122 -21.20 -12.52 -29.18
CA SER A 122 -20.63 -13.87 -28.97
C SER A 122 -19.09 -13.92 -28.88
N ALA A 123 -18.37 -12.83 -29.17
CA ALA A 123 -16.93 -12.73 -28.96
C ALA A 123 -16.52 -12.55 -27.47
N ALA A 124 -17.44 -12.11 -26.60
CA ALA A 124 -17.18 -12.03 -25.16
C ALA A 124 -17.16 -13.41 -24.47
N GLU A 125 -17.78 -14.43 -25.09
CA GLU A 125 -17.86 -15.79 -24.55
C GLU A 125 -16.65 -16.68 -24.91
N VAL A 126 -15.78 -16.24 -25.82
CA VAL A 126 -14.66 -17.04 -26.37
C VAL A 126 -13.30 -16.60 -25.81
N LEU A 127 -13.26 -15.99 -24.62
CA LEU A 127 -12.01 -15.92 -23.88
C LEU A 127 -11.83 -17.23 -23.11
N PRO A 128 -10.84 -18.09 -23.45
CA PRO A 128 -10.58 -19.28 -22.66
C PRO A 128 -10.12 -18.84 -21.26
N SER A 129 -10.95 -19.13 -20.27
CA SER A 129 -10.65 -19.07 -18.84
C SER A 129 -9.60 -20.11 -18.45
N ASN A 130 -8.43 -20.10 -19.09
CA ASN A 130 -7.29 -20.95 -18.78
C ASN A 130 -5.99 -20.24 -19.16
N SER A 131 -5.48 -19.40 -18.26
CA SER A 131 -4.21 -19.68 -17.58
C SER A 131 -3.95 -18.59 -16.54
N ILE A 132 -3.63 -19.08 -15.35
CA ILE A 132 -3.05 -18.35 -14.21
C ILE A 132 -1.74 -17.69 -14.64
#